data_AF-A0A937VDS9-F1
#
_entry.id   AF-A0A937VDS9-F1
#
_cell.length_a   1.000
_cell.length_b   1.000
_cell.length_c   1.000
_cell.angle_alpha   90.00
_cell.angle_beta   90.00
_cell.angle_gamma   90.00
#
_symmetry.space_group_name_H-M   'P 1'
#
loop_
_entity.id
_entity.type
_entity.pdbx_description
1 polymer ?
#
loop_
_entity_poly.entity_id
_entity_poly.type
_entity_poly.pdbx_seq_one_letter_code
_entity_poly.pdbx_strand_id
1 'polypeptide(L)'
;MGQRNAAADRVTLDGVASPRLVLAALLAITLLALGLRLGRLTFQPLWWDEGTSVYFASQPLPDLTAATAADIHPPFYYLLLHF
;
A
#
# COMPACT_ATOMS: atom_id res chain seq x y z
N MET A 1 -50.19 -26.08 20.18
CA MET A 1 -49.17 -27.02 20.70
C MET A 1 -48.15 -27.26 19.59
N GLY A 2 -47.03 -26.53 19.61
CA GLY A 2 -46.08 -26.52 18.49
C GLY A 2 -44.82 -25.74 18.81
N GLN A 3 -44.24 -25.95 20.00
CA GLN A 3 -42.89 -25.51 20.33
C GLN A 3 -41.91 -26.49 19.68
N ARG A 4 -41.45 -26.20 18.46
CA ARG A 4 -40.30 -26.88 17.85
C ARG A 4 -39.16 -25.88 17.77
N ASN A 5 -38.30 -25.97 18.79
CA ASN A 5 -36.85 -25.90 18.72
C ASN A 5 -36.20 -24.61 18.17
N ALA A 6 -36.10 -23.58 19.02
CA ALA A 6 -35.10 -22.51 18.87
C ALA A 6 -33.65 -22.96 19.22
N ALA A 7 -33.44 -24.24 19.54
CA ALA A 7 -32.16 -24.80 19.97
C ALA A 7 -31.30 -25.38 18.82
N ALA A 8 -31.85 -25.51 17.61
CA ALA A 8 -31.16 -26.13 16.47
C ALA A 8 -30.27 -25.16 15.67
N ASP A 9 -30.37 -23.85 15.93
CA ASP A 9 -29.61 -22.82 15.20
C ASP A 9 -28.26 -22.49 15.87
N ARG A 10 -27.96 -23.14 17.00
CA ARG A 10 -26.66 -23.04 17.69
C ARG A 10 -25.70 -24.13 17.27
N VAL A 11 -25.60 -24.39 15.96
CA VAL A 11 -24.39 -25.03 15.42
C VAL A 11 -23.30 -23.98 15.56
N THR A 12 -22.63 -24.07 16.69
CA THR A 12 -21.76 -23.04 17.21
C THR A 12 -20.57 -22.80 16.28
N LEU A 13 -20.34 -21.55 15.90
CA LEU A 13 -19.14 -21.10 15.20
C LEU A 13 -17.92 -21.05 16.15
N ASP A 14 -17.82 -21.99 17.10
CA ASP A 14 -16.82 -22.00 18.17
C ASP A 14 -15.38 -22.22 17.65
N GLY A 15 -15.24 -22.60 16.37
CA GLY A 15 -13.94 -22.83 15.72
C GLY A 15 -13.36 -21.63 14.98
N VAL A 16 -14.08 -20.50 14.85
CA VAL A 16 -13.58 -19.34 14.11
C VAL A 16 -12.90 -18.37 15.09
N ALA A 17 -11.66 -17.99 14.80
CA ALA A 17 -10.94 -16.99 15.58
C ALA A 17 -11.77 -15.72 15.72
N SER A 18 -11.76 -15.11 16.91
CA SER A 18 -12.55 -13.89 17.13
C SER A 18 -12.15 -12.81 16.11
N PRO A 19 -13.10 -11.99 15.61
CA PRO A 19 -12.80 -10.94 14.63
C PRO A 19 -11.67 -10.00 15.09
N ARG A 20 -11.57 -9.77 16.41
CA ARG A 20 -10.51 -8.97 17.02
C ARG A 20 -9.13 -9.62 16.87
N LEU A 21 -9.03 -10.94 17.03
CA LEU A 21 -7.78 -11.67 16.83
C LEU A 21 -7.36 -11.67 15.35
N VAL A 22 -8.31 -11.81 14.43
CA VAL A 22 -8.04 -11.72 12.99
C VAL A 22 -7.53 -10.33 12.62
N LEU A 23 -8.19 -9.27 13.08
CA LEU A 23 -7.74 -7.90 12.86
C LEU A 23 -6.36 -7.63 13.47
N ALA A 24 -6.10 -8.12 14.68
CA ALA A 24 -4.80 -7.99 15.34
C ALA A 24 -3.70 -8.71 14.54
N ALA A 25 -3.98 -9.93 14.03
CA ALA A 25 -3.05 -10.67 13.20
C ALA A 25 -2.77 -9.95 11.87
N LEU A 26 -3.81 -9.44 11.20
CA LEU A 26 -3.66 -8.65 9.97
C LEU A 26 -2.84 -7.39 10.20
N LEU A 27 -3.12 -6.66 11.29
CA LEU A 27 -2.35 -5.48 11.67
C LEU A 27 -0.90 -5.84 11.94
N ALA A 28 -0.64 -6.90 12.70
CA ALA A 28 0.72 -7.35 13.03
C ALA A 28 1.50 -7.72 11.76
N ILE A 29 0.90 -8.49 10.84
CA ILE A 29 1.54 -8.88 9.58
C ILE A 29 1.79 -7.65 8.70
N THR A 30 0.84 -6.71 8.65
CA THR A 30 0.98 -5.47 7.86
C THR A 30 2.11 -4.61 8.41
N LEU A 31 2.19 -4.44 9.73
CA LEU A 31 3.25 -3.67 10.39
C LEU A 31 4.62 -4.35 10.21
N LEU A 32 4.68 -5.68 10.31
CA LEU A 32 5.90 -6.43 10.05
C LEU A 32 6.36 -6.25 8.60
N ALA A 33 5.46 -6.40 7.63
CA ALA A 33 5.75 -6.20 6.21
C ALA A 33 6.23 -4.77 5.93
N LEU A 34 5.58 -3.77 6.55
CA LEU A 34 5.99 -2.36 6.46
C LEU A 34 7.41 -2.17 7.02
N GLY A 35 7.69 -2.70 8.21
CA GLY A 35 9.01 -2.61 8.84
C GLY A 35 10.10 -3.25 7.97
N LEU A 36 9.84 -4.43 7.41
CA LEU A 36 10.77 -5.10 6.49
C LEU A 36 11.01 -4.30 5.20
N ARG A 37 9.96 -3.65 4.64
CA ARG A 37 10.08 -2.84 3.42
C ARG A 37 10.88 -1.56 3.65
N LEU A 38 10.72 -0.92 4.80
CA LEU A 38 11.36 0.35 5.12
C LEU A 38 12.77 0.21 5.72
N GLY A 39 13.08 -0.91 6.39
CA GLY A 39 14.29 -1.08 7.19
C GLY A 39 15.63 -0.95 6.42
N ARG A 40 15.61 -1.02 5.09
CA ARG A 40 16.78 -0.83 4.22
C ARG A 40 16.47 -0.02 2.98
N LEU A 41 15.55 0.94 3.10
CA LEU A 41 15.04 1.68 1.94
C LEU A 41 16.15 2.41 1.15
N THR A 42 17.20 2.88 1.82
CA THR A 42 18.32 3.61 1.21
C THR A 42 19.58 2.76 1.00
N PHE A 43 19.51 1.45 1.23
CA PHE A 43 20.68 0.57 1.14
C PHE A 43 21.16 0.38 -0.30
N GLN A 44 20.23 0.36 -1.26
CA GLN A 44 20.54 0.22 -2.68
C GLN A 44 20.61 1.59 -3.34
N PRO A 45 21.58 1.82 -4.26
CA PRO A 45 21.55 2.98 -5.14
C PRO A 45 20.28 3.01 -6.00
N LEU A 46 19.91 4.20 -6.46
CA LEU A 46 18.77 4.39 -7.35
C LEU A 46 18.93 3.57 -8.63
N TRP A 47 17.85 2.90 -9.01
CA TRP A 47 17.74 2.28 -10.32
C TRP A 47 17.58 3.35 -11.39
N TRP A 48 17.72 2.94 -12.66
CA TRP A 48 17.70 3.90 -13.78
C TRP A 48 16.39 4.70 -13.87
N ASP A 49 15.26 4.01 -13.70
CA ASP A 49 13.92 4.57 -13.68
C ASP A 49 13.64 5.42 -12.42
N GLU A 50 14.15 5.00 -11.27
CA GLU A 50 14.09 5.79 -10.03
C GLU A 50 14.91 7.08 -10.16
N GLY A 51 16.12 6.99 -10.70
CA GLY A 51 17.00 8.14 -10.96
C GLY A 51 16.38 9.12 -11.95
N THR A 52 15.73 8.62 -13.00
CA THR A 52 14.98 9.44 -13.96
C THR A 52 13.81 10.15 -13.28
N SER A 53 13.09 9.45 -12.39
CA SER A 53 12.01 10.03 -11.60
C SER A 53 12.49 11.17 -10.71
N VAL A 54 13.60 10.95 -9.99
CA VAL A 54 14.23 11.99 -9.16
C VAL A 54 14.74 13.16 -10.01
N TYR A 55 15.33 12.89 -11.17
CA TYR A 55 15.81 13.92 -12.08
C TYR A 55 14.69 14.86 -12.51
N PHE A 56 13.59 14.33 -13.05
CA PHE A 56 12.45 15.16 -13.48
C PHE A 56 11.79 15.87 -12.30
N ALA A 57 11.59 15.17 -11.19
CA ALA A 57 11.03 15.76 -9.97
C ALA A 57 11.88 16.89 -9.39
N SER A 58 13.19 16.93 -9.68
CA SER A 58 14.08 18.01 -9.24
C SER A 58 14.09 19.25 -10.15
N GLN A 59 13.48 19.19 -11.34
CA GLN A 59 13.46 20.32 -12.28
C GLN A 59 12.38 21.36 -11.92
N PRO A 60 12.57 22.65 -12.22
CA PRO A 60 11.51 23.65 -12.12
C PRO A 60 10.24 23.21 -12.86
N LEU A 61 9.05 23.50 -12.31
CA LEU A 61 7.77 23.09 -12.91
C LEU A 61 7.63 23.40 -14.41
N PRO A 62 8.04 24.58 -14.93
CA PRO A 62 7.98 24.84 -16.38
C PRO A 62 8.88 23.89 -17.18
N ASP A 63 10.08 23.59 -16.67
CA ASP A 63 11.06 22.74 -17.35
C ASP A 63 10.65 21.27 -17.29
N LEU A 64 10.12 20.81 -16.16
CA LEU A 64 9.54 19.48 -15.99
C LEU A 64 8.40 19.26 -16.99
N THR A 65 7.44 20.19 -17.04
CA THR A 65 6.27 20.07 -17.92
C THR A 65 6.65 20.14 -19.39
N ALA A 66 7.58 21.01 -19.77
CA ALA A 66 8.09 21.08 -21.14
C ALA A 66 8.85 19.80 -21.54
N ALA A 67 9.71 19.28 -20.66
CA ALA A 67 10.49 18.08 -20.96
C ALA A 67 9.61 16.82 -21.05
N THR A 68 8.64 16.67 -20.15
CA THR A 68 7.71 15.52 -20.13
C THR A 68 6.63 15.59 -21.20
N ALA A 69 6.33 16.77 -21.77
CA ALA A 69 5.45 16.90 -22.93
C ALA A 69 6.02 16.23 -24.20
N ALA A 70 7.34 16.05 -24.26
CA ALA A 70 8.02 15.32 -25.33
C ALA A 70 8.37 13.87 -24.93
N ASP A 71 8.06 13.45 -23.70
CA ASP A 71 8.28 12.09 -23.18
C ASP A 71 7.04 11.20 -23.41
N ILE A 72 7.20 9.90 -23.23
CA ILE A 72 6.13 8.91 -23.17
C ILE A 72 5.30 9.07 -21.89
N HIS A 73 5.89 9.57 -20.80
CA HIS A 73 5.26 9.67 -19.48
C HIS A 73 4.71 11.09 -19.23
N PRO A 74 3.39 11.25 -19.04
CA PRO A 74 2.79 12.53 -18.71
C PRO A 74 3.32 13.12 -17.38
N PRO A 75 3.34 14.45 -17.21
CA PRO A 75 4.00 15.14 -16.10
C PRO A 75 3.44 14.77 -14.72
N PHE A 76 2.20 14.30 -14.66
CA PHE A 76 1.47 14.14 -13.40
C PHE A 76 2.23 13.30 -12.37
N TYR A 77 2.87 12.22 -12.80
CA TYR A 77 3.65 11.38 -11.90
C TYR A 77 4.83 12.14 -11.28
N TYR A 78 5.60 12.87 -12.09
CA TYR A 78 6.76 13.64 -11.60
C TYR A 78 6.35 14.87 -10.79
N LEU A 79 5.18 15.46 -11.06
CA LEU A 79 4.62 16.55 -10.27
C LEU A 79 4.29 16.12 -8.84
N LEU A 80 3.84 14.89 -8.62
CA LEU A 80 3.59 14.36 -7.28
C LEU A 80 4.89 14.17 -6.47
N LEU A 81 6.03 14.05 -7.14
CA LEU A 81 7.35 13.85 -6.53
C LEU A 81 8.14 15.16 -6.34
N HIS A 82 7.63 16.30 -6.82
CA HIS A 82 8.35 17.58 -6.87
C HIS A 82 8.48 18.31 -5.51
N PHE A 83 7.91 17.78 -4.43
CA PHE A 83 7.82 18.44 -3.13
C PHE A 83 8.73 17.80 -2.07
#